data_AF-A0A519VY19-F1
#
_entry.id   AF-A0A519VY19-F1
#
_cell.length_a   1.000
_cell.length_b   1.000
_cell.length_c   1.000
_cell.angle_alpha   90.00
_cell.angle_beta   90.00
_cell.angle_gamma   90.00
#
_symmetry.space_group_name_H-M   'P 1'
#
loop_
_entity.id
_entity.type
_entity.pdbx_description
1 polymer ?
#
loop_
_entity_poly.entity_id
_entity_poly.type
_entity_poly.pdbx_seq_one_letter_code
_entity_poly.pdbx_strand_id
1 'polypeptide(L)'
;MVKRFTITAMAFGLCFSAFAQDAPEAAIVQKIRTAGLENSKVMDIAFNLTDVSGPRLSNSPGLKRAQDWAVKQLTEWGLKNAHLEAWGTFGKGWQVDKYYAATTAPFYHPIIASPKAWTPGTNGPIKSEVVLIKADSVADLVKYKGKLAGKIVMIDQGAPLTSGLKPDFSRYADSTLAQMAAAKPAAGAPRQRSATGPMADRMAQMMKMREVRAAMSAMLVEEKVALILTYARGGQGTFFTSNGASYALDAKPVSPELEVAAEDFLHILRLLLAGKPVEVEADIKTSFYAQDPQGYNVIAEIPGTDKKLKDEVIMIGGHFDSWHAATGATDNAAGSAVMMEA
;
A
#
# COMPACT_ATOMS: atom_id res chain seq x y z
N MET A 1 23.44 37.07 81.13
CA MET A 1 24.06 35.86 81.73
C MET A 1 23.47 34.64 81.00
N VAL A 2 24.32 33.92 80.24
CA VAL A 2 24.27 32.50 79.78
C VAL A 2 22.88 31.83 79.60
N LYS A 3 22.49 31.17 78.50
CA LYS A 3 23.16 30.09 77.75
C LYS A 3 22.56 29.91 76.35
N ARG A 4 23.42 29.55 75.40
CA ARG A 4 23.10 28.89 74.12
C ARG A 4 22.56 27.48 74.41
N PHE A 5 21.54 27.05 73.67
CA PHE A 5 21.32 25.62 73.40
C PHE A 5 20.87 25.41 71.95
N THR A 6 21.69 24.62 71.28
CA THR A 6 21.52 24.04 69.95
C THR A 6 20.43 22.98 70.01
N ILE A 7 19.41 23.02 69.14
CA ILE A 7 18.53 21.87 68.86
C ILE A 7 18.31 21.77 67.35
N THR A 8 19.10 20.87 66.76
CA THR A 8 18.78 19.88 65.72
C THR A 8 17.54 20.13 64.85
N ALA A 9 17.77 20.47 63.58
CA ALA A 9 16.77 20.43 62.53
C ALA A 9 16.31 18.98 62.27
N MET A 10 15.04 18.72 62.52
CA MET A 10 14.37 17.46 62.18
C MET A 10 14.03 17.49 60.69
N ALA A 11 14.89 16.91 59.86
CA ALA A 11 14.59 16.62 58.46
C ALA A 11 13.60 15.46 58.43
N PHE A 12 12.29 15.77 58.44
CA PHE A 12 11.26 14.78 58.13
C PHE A 12 11.33 14.47 56.63
N GLY A 13 11.74 13.24 56.33
CA GLY A 13 11.90 12.74 54.97
C GLY A 13 10.62 12.90 54.17
N LEU A 14 10.71 13.68 53.10
CA LEU A 14 9.89 13.50 51.92
C LEU A 14 10.22 12.11 51.36
N CYS A 15 9.46 11.10 51.78
CA CYS A 15 9.36 9.84 51.06
C CYS A 15 8.83 10.17 49.67
N PHE A 16 9.74 10.36 48.73
CA PHE A 16 9.43 10.12 47.32
C PHE A 16 9.00 8.65 47.24
N SER A 17 7.69 8.42 47.20
CA SER A 17 7.15 7.18 46.67
C SER A 17 7.53 7.17 45.19
N ALA A 18 8.74 6.69 44.90
CA ALA A 18 9.06 6.16 43.60
C ALA A 18 8.01 5.07 43.34
N PHE A 19 7.09 5.33 42.42
CA PHE A 19 6.25 4.30 41.84
C PHE A 19 7.19 3.38 41.07
N ALA A 20 7.77 2.41 41.76
CA ALA A 20 8.31 1.24 41.11
C ALA A 20 7.14 0.61 40.35
N GLN A 21 7.15 0.69 39.02
CA GLN A 21 6.42 -0.30 38.23
C GLN A 21 6.98 -1.65 38.66
N ASP A 22 6.13 -2.51 39.23
CA ASP A 22 6.50 -3.90 39.46
C ASP A 22 7.05 -4.43 38.14
N ALA A 23 8.27 -4.99 38.19
CA ALA A 23 8.85 -5.62 37.02
C ALA A 23 7.84 -6.64 36.48
N PRO A 24 7.61 -6.71 35.15
CA PRO A 24 6.61 -7.63 34.61
C PRO A 24 6.92 -9.02 35.14
N GLU A 25 5.92 -9.62 35.80
CA GLU A 25 6.10 -10.88 36.51
C GLU A 25 6.66 -11.90 35.51
N ALA A 26 7.90 -12.36 35.74
CA ALA A 26 8.62 -13.17 34.75
C ALA A 26 7.83 -14.41 34.31
N ALA A 27 6.98 -14.94 35.20
CA ALA A 27 6.05 -16.01 34.92
C ALA A 27 4.97 -15.64 33.88
N ILE A 28 4.41 -14.42 33.93
CA ILE A 28 3.42 -13.95 32.95
C ILE A 28 4.09 -13.76 31.60
N VAL A 29 5.27 -13.12 31.56
CA VAL A 29 6.03 -12.94 30.33
C VAL A 29 6.36 -14.30 29.70
N GLN A 30 6.76 -15.29 30.51
CA GLN A 30 7.02 -16.63 30.02
C GLN A 30 5.76 -17.31 29.45
N LYS A 31 4.59 -17.15 30.09
CA LYS A 31 3.32 -17.67 29.56
C LYS A 31 2.98 -17.05 28.20
N ILE A 32 3.11 -15.74 28.05
CA ILE A 32 2.88 -15.05 26.77
C ILE A 32 3.83 -15.57 25.70
N ARG A 33 5.13 -15.73 26.03
CA ARG A 33 6.12 -16.28 25.10
C ARG A 33 5.80 -17.73 24.70
N THR A 34 5.43 -18.58 25.64
CA THR A 34 5.03 -19.96 25.34
C THR A 34 3.76 -20.01 24.48
N ALA A 35 2.79 -19.11 24.70
CA ALA A 35 1.63 -18.99 23.81
C ALA A 35 2.04 -18.63 22.37
N GLY A 36 2.81 -17.54 22.21
CA GLY A 36 3.20 -17.04 20.88
C GLY A 36 4.30 -17.81 20.16
N LEU A 37 5.12 -18.62 20.84
CA LEU A 37 6.23 -19.36 20.23
C LEU A 37 5.96 -20.87 20.11
N GLU A 38 5.19 -21.46 21.03
CA GLU A 38 4.96 -22.90 21.07
C GLU A 38 3.52 -23.29 20.69
N ASN A 39 2.54 -22.38 20.89
CA ASN A 39 1.11 -22.66 20.69
C ASN A 39 0.45 -21.70 19.69
N SER A 40 1.24 -21.07 18.82
CA SER A 40 0.75 -19.94 18.03
C SER A 40 -0.35 -20.33 17.03
N LYS A 41 -1.31 -19.41 16.85
CA LYS A 41 -2.37 -19.45 15.83
C LYS A 41 -2.15 -18.48 14.69
N VAL A 42 -0.98 -17.81 14.64
CA VAL A 42 -0.69 -16.76 13.65
C VAL A 42 -0.85 -17.23 12.19
N MET A 43 -0.56 -18.50 11.90
CA MET A 43 -0.72 -19.04 10.53
C MET A 43 -2.19 -19.26 10.17
N ASP A 44 -3.04 -19.64 11.13
CA ASP A 44 -4.48 -19.75 10.92
C ASP A 44 -5.10 -18.36 10.71
N ILE A 45 -4.62 -17.36 11.46
CA ILE A 45 -5.03 -15.96 11.30
C ILE A 45 -4.60 -15.45 9.92
N ALA A 46 -3.33 -15.64 9.55
CA ALA A 46 -2.79 -15.25 8.26
C ALA A 46 -3.60 -15.89 7.12
N PHE A 47 -3.88 -17.20 7.18
CA PHE A 47 -4.70 -17.91 6.20
C PHE A 47 -6.09 -17.28 5.99
N ASN A 48 -6.75 -16.86 7.07
CA ASN A 48 -8.05 -16.20 6.95
C ASN A 48 -7.94 -14.81 6.31
N LEU A 49 -6.87 -14.06 6.63
CA LEU A 49 -6.62 -12.76 6.03
C LEU A 49 -6.22 -12.86 4.55
N THR A 50 -5.37 -13.82 4.19
CA THR A 50 -4.81 -13.92 2.83
C THR A 50 -5.66 -14.78 1.91
N ASP A 51 -5.88 -16.04 2.28
CA ASP A 51 -6.41 -17.07 1.38
C ASP A 51 -7.94 -17.04 1.34
N VAL A 52 -8.57 -16.87 2.50
CA VAL A 52 -10.04 -16.85 2.61
C VAL A 52 -10.60 -15.49 2.19
N SER A 53 -10.00 -14.40 2.65
CA SER A 53 -10.49 -13.05 2.31
C SER A 53 -10.07 -12.61 0.91
N GLY A 54 -8.95 -13.12 0.38
CA GLY A 54 -8.37 -12.71 -0.89
C GLY A 54 -7.74 -11.31 -0.83
N PRO A 55 -7.61 -10.61 -1.97
CA PRO A 55 -7.09 -9.25 -2.01
C PRO A 55 -8.00 -8.27 -1.25
N ARG A 56 -7.42 -7.42 -0.40
CA ARG A 56 -8.15 -6.53 0.53
C ARG A 56 -7.95 -5.05 0.19
N LEU A 57 -8.16 -4.65 -1.06
CA LEU A 57 -8.07 -3.24 -1.44
C LEU A 57 -9.00 -2.38 -0.58
N SER A 58 -8.56 -1.18 -0.21
CA SER A 58 -9.35 -0.22 0.56
C SER A 58 -10.76 -0.06 -0.02
N ASN A 59 -11.76 -0.20 0.86
CA ASN A 59 -13.19 -0.23 0.57
C ASN A 59 -13.67 -1.31 -0.44
N SER A 60 -12.88 -2.35 -0.70
CA SER A 60 -13.29 -3.48 -1.55
C SER A 60 -14.12 -4.52 -0.80
N PRO A 61 -14.86 -5.39 -1.50
CA PRO A 61 -15.53 -6.53 -0.89
C PRO A 61 -14.56 -7.48 -0.16
N GLY A 62 -13.31 -7.60 -0.62
CA GLY A 62 -12.29 -8.42 0.05
C GLY A 62 -11.87 -7.87 1.40
N LEU A 63 -11.70 -6.54 1.50
CA LEU A 63 -11.44 -5.90 2.78
C LEU A 63 -12.63 -6.09 3.73
N LYS A 64 -13.87 -5.90 3.25
CA LYS A 64 -15.07 -6.10 4.06
C LYS A 64 -15.18 -7.51 4.63
N ARG A 65 -14.90 -8.55 3.81
CA ARG A 65 -14.84 -9.95 4.27
C ARG A 65 -13.84 -10.14 5.40
N ALA A 66 -12.63 -9.61 5.25
CA ALA A 66 -11.58 -9.72 6.27
C ALA A 66 -11.97 -8.98 7.56
N GLN A 67 -12.55 -7.80 7.43
CA GLN A 67 -13.00 -6.97 8.56
C GLN A 67 -14.10 -7.67 9.35
N ASP A 68 -15.10 -8.23 8.66
CA ASP A 68 -16.19 -8.98 9.29
C ASP A 68 -15.70 -10.24 9.98
N TRP A 69 -14.77 -10.95 9.33
CA TRP A 69 -14.10 -12.09 9.94
C TRP A 69 -13.33 -11.70 11.21
N ALA A 70 -12.55 -10.61 11.17
CA ALA A 70 -11.75 -10.19 12.30
C ALA A 70 -12.61 -9.75 13.49
N VAL A 71 -13.67 -8.96 13.26
CA VAL A 71 -14.61 -8.56 14.33
C VAL A 71 -15.22 -9.79 14.99
N LYS A 72 -15.68 -10.76 14.20
CA LYS A 72 -16.20 -12.03 14.71
C LYS A 72 -15.13 -12.78 15.52
N GLN A 73 -13.92 -12.93 14.97
CA GLN A 73 -12.85 -13.71 15.59
C GLN A 73 -12.39 -13.10 16.92
N LEU A 74 -12.22 -11.78 16.98
CA LEU A 74 -11.84 -11.05 18.20
C LEU A 74 -12.94 -11.17 19.27
N THR A 75 -14.21 -11.15 18.86
CA THR A 75 -15.35 -11.40 19.77
C THR A 75 -15.32 -12.82 20.33
N GLU A 76 -15.07 -13.83 19.50
CA GLU A 76 -14.99 -15.24 19.90
C GLU A 76 -13.82 -15.51 20.86
N TRP A 77 -12.70 -14.81 20.71
CA TRP A 77 -11.58 -14.85 21.66
C TRP A 77 -11.86 -14.11 22.97
N GLY A 78 -12.99 -13.40 23.07
CA GLY A 78 -13.46 -12.78 24.30
C GLY A 78 -13.07 -11.32 24.49
N LEU A 79 -12.45 -10.67 23.48
CA LEU A 79 -12.18 -9.24 23.51
C LEU A 79 -13.49 -8.45 23.57
N LYS A 80 -13.42 -7.24 24.14
CA LYS A 80 -14.56 -6.34 24.30
C LYS A 80 -14.59 -5.30 23.19
N ASN A 81 -15.78 -4.73 22.97
CA ASN A 81 -15.99 -3.65 22.00
C ASN A 81 -15.43 -3.98 20.60
N ALA A 82 -15.49 -5.25 20.17
CA ALA A 82 -15.08 -5.65 18.83
C ALA A 82 -16.10 -5.11 17.79
N HIS A 83 -15.68 -4.16 16.94
CA HIS A 83 -16.57 -3.53 15.96
C HIS A 83 -15.80 -2.89 14.80
N LEU A 84 -16.56 -2.44 13.79
CA LEU A 84 -16.06 -1.56 12.74
C LEU A 84 -16.30 -0.11 13.13
N GLU A 85 -15.23 0.68 13.20
CA GLU A 85 -15.29 2.11 13.49
C GLU A 85 -15.04 2.91 12.21
N ALA A 86 -16.03 3.72 11.78
CA ALA A 86 -15.88 4.57 10.62
C ALA A 86 -14.94 5.75 10.93
N TRP A 87 -13.87 5.91 10.15
CA TRP A 87 -12.93 7.02 10.30
C TRP A 87 -13.21 8.19 9.34
N GLY A 88 -14.15 8.03 8.42
CA GLY A 88 -14.59 9.07 7.49
C GLY A 88 -14.81 8.57 6.08
N THR A 89 -15.04 9.50 5.15
CA THR A 89 -15.29 9.18 3.75
C THR A 89 -13.98 8.85 3.04
N PHE A 90 -13.85 7.59 2.63
CA PHE A 90 -12.76 7.13 1.76
C PHE A 90 -13.10 7.42 0.30
N GLY A 91 -14.21 6.87 -0.20
CA GLY A 91 -14.58 6.90 -1.62
C GLY A 91 -15.10 5.55 -2.10
N LYS A 92 -15.15 5.34 -3.42
CA LYS A 92 -15.68 4.11 -4.01
C LYS A 92 -14.74 2.92 -3.80
N GLY A 93 -15.30 1.79 -3.43
CA GLY A 93 -14.69 0.48 -3.54
C GLY A 93 -14.50 0.05 -4.99
N TRP A 94 -13.59 -0.91 -5.20
CA TRP A 94 -13.27 -1.45 -6.50
C TRP A 94 -12.73 -2.87 -6.40
N GLN A 95 -12.99 -3.71 -7.40
CA GLN A 95 -12.36 -5.02 -7.53
C GLN A 95 -12.16 -5.42 -9.00
N VAL A 96 -11.24 -6.37 -9.22
CA VAL A 96 -11.08 -7.07 -10.51
C VAL A 96 -11.95 -8.32 -10.49
N ASP A 97 -12.89 -8.42 -11.43
CA ASP A 97 -13.74 -9.60 -11.59
C ASP A 97 -13.12 -10.60 -12.56
N LYS A 98 -12.43 -10.08 -13.58
CA LYS A 98 -11.74 -10.85 -14.61
C LYS A 98 -10.68 -9.98 -15.26
N TYR A 99 -9.54 -10.55 -15.60
CA TYR A 99 -8.69 -9.97 -16.62
C TYR A 99 -7.98 -11.06 -17.42
N TYR A 100 -7.71 -10.75 -18.68
CA TYR A 100 -6.87 -11.52 -19.58
C TYR A 100 -6.23 -10.55 -20.57
N ALA A 101 -4.96 -10.77 -20.91
CA ALA A 101 -4.29 -10.09 -22.01
C ALA A 101 -3.21 -10.99 -22.61
N ALA A 102 -3.06 -10.96 -23.93
CA ALA A 102 -2.01 -11.68 -24.65
C ALA A 102 -1.63 -10.92 -25.92
N THR A 103 -0.37 -11.03 -26.35
CA THR A 103 -0.03 -10.68 -27.73
C THR A 103 -0.56 -11.76 -28.67
N THR A 104 -1.03 -11.37 -29.85
CA THR A 104 -1.44 -12.28 -30.94
C THR A 104 -0.56 -12.15 -32.17
N ALA A 105 0.14 -11.02 -32.31
CA ALA A 105 1.18 -10.80 -33.30
C ALA A 105 2.41 -10.14 -32.64
N PRO A 106 3.65 -10.49 -33.04
CA PRO A 106 4.01 -11.42 -34.12
C PRO A 106 3.81 -12.91 -33.77
N PHE A 107 3.59 -13.23 -32.51
CA PHE A 107 3.21 -14.56 -32.05
C PHE A 107 2.42 -14.47 -30.75
N TYR A 108 1.78 -15.59 -30.37
CA TYR A 108 1.05 -15.68 -29.13
C TYR A 108 1.98 -15.65 -27.92
N HIS A 109 1.72 -14.76 -26.97
CA HIS A 109 2.39 -14.73 -25.67
C HIS A 109 1.45 -14.15 -24.61
N PRO A 110 1.17 -14.88 -23.50
CA PRO A 110 0.35 -14.34 -22.42
C PRO A 110 1.10 -13.20 -21.73
N ILE A 111 0.37 -12.12 -21.41
CA ILE A 111 0.96 -10.94 -20.77
C ILE A 111 0.75 -11.04 -19.26
N ILE A 112 1.85 -11.00 -18.50
CA ILE A 112 1.84 -10.84 -17.05
C ILE A 112 1.56 -9.37 -16.74
N ALA A 113 0.37 -9.10 -16.22
CA ALA A 113 -0.08 -7.75 -15.88
C ALA A 113 -1.12 -7.77 -14.76
N SER A 114 -1.48 -6.60 -14.25
CA SER A 114 -2.67 -6.38 -13.43
C SER A 114 -3.41 -5.11 -13.89
N PRO A 115 -4.76 -5.10 -13.89
CA PRO A 115 -5.51 -3.85 -13.96
C PRO A 115 -5.07 -2.91 -12.85
N LYS A 116 -4.98 -1.60 -13.13
CA LYS A 116 -4.67 -0.63 -12.08
C LYS A 116 -5.91 -0.30 -11.27
N ALA A 117 -5.71 -0.07 -9.98
CA ALA A 117 -6.83 0.14 -9.06
C ALA A 117 -7.69 1.34 -9.51
N TRP A 118 -9.01 1.17 -9.35
CA TRP A 118 -10.05 2.14 -9.71
C TRP A 118 -10.17 2.52 -11.19
N THR A 119 -9.51 1.79 -12.09
CA THR A 119 -9.72 1.93 -13.54
C THR A 119 -10.93 1.11 -14.01
N PRO A 120 -11.64 1.54 -15.07
CA PRO A 120 -12.71 0.74 -15.64
C PRO A 120 -12.17 -0.48 -16.38
N GLY A 121 -13.03 -1.49 -16.55
CA GLY A 121 -12.79 -2.59 -17.46
C GLY A 121 -12.89 -2.17 -18.94
N THR A 122 -12.52 -3.08 -19.84
CA THR A 122 -12.74 -2.89 -21.28
C THR A 122 -14.22 -3.04 -21.60
N ASN A 123 -14.68 -2.49 -22.75
CA ASN A 123 -16.06 -2.68 -23.23
C ASN A 123 -16.22 -4.05 -23.91
N GLY A 124 -16.00 -5.11 -23.13
CA GLY A 124 -15.90 -6.49 -23.62
C GLY A 124 -14.49 -6.83 -24.16
N PRO A 125 -14.35 -7.98 -24.83
CA PRO A 125 -13.09 -8.39 -25.44
C PRO A 125 -12.66 -7.40 -26.53
N ILE A 126 -11.40 -7.00 -26.49
CA ILE A 126 -10.76 -6.12 -27.46
C ILE A 126 -9.59 -6.83 -28.13
N LYS A 127 -9.31 -6.47 -29.38
CA LYS A 127 -8.13 -6.90 -30.13
C LYS A 127 -7.69 -5.78 -31.06
N SER A 128 -6.45 -5.32 -30.93
CA SER A 128 -5.93 -4.20 -31.73
C SER A 128 -4.41 -4.21 -31.77
N GLU A 129 -3.86 -3.62 -32.83
CA GLU A 129 -2.47 -3.18 -32.86
C GLU A 129 -2.16 -2.22 -31.69
N VAL A 130 -0.94 -2.32 -31.17
CA VAL A 130 -0.41 -1.48 -30.10
C VAL A 130 0.25 -0.23 -30.70
N VAL A 131 -0.20 0.95 -30.24
CA VAL A 131 0.39 2.25 -30.62
C VAL A 131 1.32 2.72 -29.51
N LEU A 132 2.61 2.91 -29.83
CA LEU A 132 3.59 3.43 -28.90
C LEU A 132 3.49 4.96 -28.77
N ILE A 133 3.29 5.44 -27.55
CA ILE A 133 3.28 6.87 -27.20
C ILE A 133 4.55 7.19 -26.43
N LYS A 134 5.30 8.18 -26.93
CA LYS A 134 6.46 8.78 -26.27
C LYS A 134 6.29 10.30 -26.27
N ALA A 135 6.09 10.87 -25.08
CA ALA A 135 5.85 12.29 -24.88
C ALA A 135 6.57 12.79 -23.62
N ASP A 136 7.55 13.68 -23.80
CA ASP A 136 8.30 14.33 -22.72
C ASP A 136 7.72 15.73 -22.39
N SER A 137 6.75 16.17 -23.19
CA SER A 137 6.04 17.44 -23.09
C SER A 137 4.60 17.30 -23.60
N VAL A 138 3.74 18.26 -23.26
CA VAL A 138 2.36 18.33 -23.80
C VAL A 138 2.37 18.51 -25.32
N ALA A 139 3.36 19.23 -25.86
CA ALA A 139 3.49 19.46 -27.30
C ALA A 139 3.72 18.15 -28.08
N ASP A 140 4.40 17.16 -27.48
CA ASP A 140 4.62 15.86 -28.11
C ASP A 140 3.34 15.06 -28.31
N LEU A 141 2.25 15.38 -27.58
CA LEU A 141 0.99 14.67 -27.69
C LEU A 141 0.26 14.98 -29.01
N VAL A 142 0.51 16.15 -29.61
CA VAL A 142 -0.17 16.61 -30.84
C VAL A 142 0.00 15.61 -31.99
N LYS A 143 1.15 14.93 -32.07
CA LYS A 143 1.44 13.96 -33.14
C LYS A 143 0.56 12.70 -33.10
N TYR A 144 -0.06 12.42 -31.95
CA TYR A 144 -0.95 11.29 -31.74
C TYR A 144 -2.42 11.64 -31.90
N LYS A 145 -2.76 12.95 -31.90
CA LYS A 145 -4.15 13.40 -31.88
C LYS A 145 -4.97 12.82 -33.04
N GLY A 146 -6.09 12.20 -32.71
CA GLY A 146 -7.05 11.63 -33.65
C GLY A 146 -6.64 10.29 -34.27
N LYS A 147 -5.67 9.58 -33.67
CA LYS A 147 -5.13 8.31 -34.19
C LYS A 147 -5.33 7.13 -33.25
N LEU A 148 -5.89 7.34 -32.05
CA LEU A 148 -5.89 6.36 -30.96
C LEU A 148 -7.26 5.72 -30.71
N ALA A 149 -8.31 6.13 -31.44
CA ALA A 149 -9.65 5.60 -31.24
C ALA A 149 -9.71 4.08 -31.39
N GLY A 150 -10.17 3.41 -30.33
CA GLY A 150 -10.23 1.95 -30.24
C GLY A 150 -8.88 1.22 -30.21
N LYS A 151 -7.76 1.95 -30.18
CA LYS A 151 -6.41 1.36 -30.14
C LYS A 151 -6.03 0.96 -28.73
N ILE A 152 -5.12 -0.01 -28.65
CA ILE A 152 -4.36 -0.30 -27.45
C ILE A 152 -3.13 0.61 -27.50
N VAL A 153 -2.87 1.37 -26.44
CA VAL A 153 -1.74 2.30 -26.39
C VAL A 153 -0.73 1.84 -25.36
N MET A 154 0.55 2.05 -25.66
CA MET A 154 1.65 1.74 -24.76
C MET A 154 2.46 3.00 -24.50
N ILE A 155 2.71 3.32 -23.22
CA ILE A 155 3.39 4.56 -22.83
C ILE A 155 4.86 4.28 -22.56
N ASP A 156 5.76 4.73 -23.43
CA ASP A 156 7.21 4.66 -23.21
C ASP A 156 7.64 5.65 -22.12
N GLN A 157 7.97 5.13 -20.94
CA GLN A 157 8.50 5.92 -19.82
C GLN A 157 10.03 5.89 -19.72
N GLY A 158 10.73 5.25 -20.67
CA GLY A 158 12.19 5.15 -20.66
C GLY A 158 12.77 4.39 -19.46
N ALA A 159 12.00 3.50 -18.84
CA ALA A 159 12.42 2.78 -17.65
C ALA A 159 13.37 1.60 -18.01
N PRO A 160 14.63 1.60 -17.52
CA PRO A 160 15.50 0.45 -17.69
C PRO A 160 15.11 -0.68 -16.72
N LEU A 161 15.22 -1.93 -17.19
CA LEU A 161 15.38 -3.08 -16.28
C LEU A 161 16.78 -3.01 -15.68
N THR A 162 16.87 -2.96 -14.35
CA THR A 162 18.14 -3.04 -13.64
C THR A 162 18.26 -4.39 -12.96
N SER A 163 19.37 -5.09 -13.18
CA SER A 163 19.76 -6.23 -12.37
C SER A 163 20.71 -5.76 -11.26
N GLY A 164 20.43 -6.14 -10.03
CA GLY A 164 21.29 -5.86 -8.89
C GLY A 164 22.13 -7.09 -8.54
N LEU A 165 23.40 -6.87 -8.17
CA LEU A 165 24.20 -7.89 -7.45
C LEU A 165 23.96 -7.82 -5.93
N LYS A 166 23.13 -6.88 -5.49
CA LYS A 166 22.79 -6.72 -4.08
C LYS A 166 21.77 -7.80 -3.70
N PRO A 167 21.99 -8.52 -2.60
CA PRO A 167 21.02 -9.49 -2.12
C PRO A 167 19.72 -8.78 -1.69
N ASP A 168 18.57 -9.39 -1.98
CA ASP A 168 17.25 -8.85 -1.60
C ASP A 168 17.09 -8.73 -0.08
N PHE A 169 17.76 -9.60 0.67
CA PHE A 169 17.86 -9.55 2.12
C PHE A 169 19.30 -9.41 2.55
N SER A 170 19.57 -8.46 3.43
CA SER A 170 20.83 -8.37 4.16
C SER A 170 20.55 -8.14 5.63
N ARG A 171 21.24 -8.88 6.49
CA ARG A 171 21.19 -8.64 7.94
C ARG A 171 22.07 -7.43 8.24
N TYR A 172 21.53 -6.46 8.98
CA TYR A 172 22.34 -5.37 9.50
C TYR A 172 23.43 -5.90 10.42
N ALA A 173 24.65 -5.35 10.29
CA ALA A 173 25.72 -5.63 11.23
C ALA A 173 25.35 -5.12 12.62
N ASP A 174 25.86 -5.76 13.67
CA ASP A 174 25.61 -5.36 15.06
C ASP A 174 25.98 -3.88 15.31
N SER A 175 27.00 -3.37 14.61
CA SER A 175 27.38 -1.95 14.65
C SER A 175 26.29 -1.03 14.09
N THR A 176 25.66 -1.40 12.99
CA THR A 176 24.52 -0.66 12.40
C THR A 176 23.31 -0.73 13.33
N LEU A 177 23.01 -1.90 13.89
CA LEU A 177 21.94 -2.05 14.88
C LEU A 177 22.19 -1.19 16.13
N ALA A 178 23.42 -1.15 16.63
CA ALA A 178 23.80 -0.31 17.76
C ALA A 178 23.67 1.19 17.44
N GLN A 179 24.03 1.61 16.22
CA GLN A 179 23.82 2.99 15.77
C GLN A 179 22.34 3.35 15.67
N MET A 180 21.51 2.45 15.15
CA MET A 180 20.06 2.64 15.08
C MET A 180 19.45 2.74 16.48
N ALA A 181 19.88 1.90 17.42
CA ALA A 181 19.43 1.94 18.81
C ALA A 181 19.88 3.21 19.55
N ALA A 182 21.06 3.75 19.21
CA ALA A 182 21.59 4.98 19.77
C ALA A 182 21.07 6.27 19.09
N ALA A 183 20.28 6.15 18.02
CA ALA A 183 19.76 7.28 17.29
C ALA A 183 18.81 8.10 18.18
N LYS A 184 19.16 9.38 18.39
CA LYS A 184 18.31 10.32 19.13
C LYS A 184 17.33 10.99 18.16
N PRO A 185 16.09 11.30 18.59
CA PRO A 185 15.17 12.10 17.78
C PRO A 185 15.85 13.39 17.34
N ALA A 186 16.00 13.58 16.03
CA ALA A 186 16.48 14.85 15.52
C ALA A 186 15.41 15.90 15.84
N ALA A 187 15.76 16.92 16.63
CA ALA A 187 14.91 18.10 16.75
C ALA A 187 14.67 18.62 15.32
N GLY A 188 13.41 18.65 14.90
CA GLY A 188 13.05 19.00 13.53
C GLY A 188 13.60 20.37 13.19
N ALA A 189 14.70 20.42 12.44
CA ALA A 189 15.16 21.68 11.87
C ALA A 189 14.03 22.20 10.98
N PRO A 190 13.67 23.50 11.06
CA PRO A 190 12.70 24.07 10.14
C PRO A 190 13.17 23.77 8.72
N ARG A 191 12.40 22.97 7.96
CA ARG A 191 12.66 22.75 6.53
C ARG A 191 12.48 24.10 5.85
N GLN A 192 13.56 24.85 5.70
CA GLN A 192 13.57 26.09 4.94
C GLN A 192 13.34 25.69 3.48
N ARG A 193 12.11 25.88 2.98
CA ARG A 193 11.75 25.67 1.57
C ARG A 193 12.49 26.73 0.76
N SER A 194 13.71 26.43 0.35
CA SER A 194 14.42 27.26 -0.63
C SER A 194 13.64 27.26 -1.94
N ALA A 195 13.27 28.44 -2.43
CA ALA A 195 12.62 28.63 -3.72
C ALA A 195 13.59 28.44 -4.91
N THR A 196 14.88 28.25 -4.63
CA THR A 196 15.95 28.05 -5.61
C THR A 196 16.85 26.88 -5.19
N GLY A 197 17.40 26.15 -6.17
CA GLY A 197 18.31 25.02 -5.96
C GLY A 197 17.71 23.65 -6.28
N PRO A 198 18.45 22.55 -6.04
CA PRO A 198 18.13 21.21 -6.56
C PRO A 198 16.73 20.68 -6.17
N MET A 199 16.19 21.14 -5.04
CA MET A 199 14.83 20.80 -4.60
C MET A 199 13.76 21.54 -5.42
N ALA A 200 13.98 22.80 -5.77
CA ALA A 200 13.09 23.58 -6.63
C ALA A 200 13.07 23.00 -8.05
N ASP A 201 14.23 22.61 -8.59
CA ASP A 201 14.33 21.97 -9.91
C ASP A 201 13.59 20.62 -9.94
N ARG A 202 13.77 19.80 -8.89
CA ARG A 202 13.04 18.53 -8.75
C ARG A 202 11.53 18.75 -8.65
N MET A 203 11.08 19.78 -7.92
CA MET A 203 9.67 20.15 -7.84
C MET A 203 9.12 20.61 -9.20
N ALA A 204 9.86 21.45 -9.93
CA ALA A 204 9.48 21.89 -11.27
C ALA A 204 9.38 20.70 -12.24
N GLN A 205 10.34 19.77 -12.19
CA GLN A 205 10.30 18.54 -12.99
C GLN A 205 9.09 17.66 -12.64
N MET A 206 8.78 17.47 -11.34
CA MET A 206 7.59 16.73 -10.92
C MET A 206 6.29 17.39 -11.39
N MET A 207 6.21 18.72 -11.34
CA MET A 207 5.06 19.46 -11.83
C MET A 207 4.88 19.31 -13.35
N LYS A 208 5.98 19.41 -14.12
CA LYS A 208 5.96 19.15 -15.57
C LYS A 208 5.50 17.72 -15.88
N MET A 209 6.04 16.72 -15.19
CA MET A 209 5.62 15.33 -15.37
C MET A 209 4.14 15.12 -15.03
N ARG A 210 3.63 15.81 -14.00
CA ARG A 210 2.21 15.78 -13.63
C ARG A 210 1.33 16.41 -14.71
N GLU A 211 1.75 17.52 -15.27
CA GLU A 211 1.05 18.21 -16.36
C GLU A 211 0.98 17.32 -17.62
N VAL A 212 2.10 16.73 -18.05
CA VAL A 212 2.14 15.82 -19.21
C VAL A 212 1.25 14.60 -18.97
N ARG A 213 1.31 13.98 -17.78
CA ARG A 213 0.43 12.84 -17.43
C ARG A 213 -1.04 13.22 -17.46
N ALA A 214 -1.40 14.39 -16.93
CA ALA A 214 -2.78 14.87 -16.93
C ALA A 214 -3.29 15.14 -18.35
N ALA A 215 -2.50 15.82 -19.19
CA ALA A 215 -2.84 16.08 -20.58
C ALA A 215 -2.96 14.80 -21.41
N MET A 216 -2.03 13.84 -21.20
CA MET A 216 -2.09 12.53 -21.85
C MET A 216 -3.33 11.76 -21.41
N SER A 217 -3.61 11.68 -20.11
CA SER A 217 -4.81 11.01 -19.59
C SER A 217 -6.10 11.60 -20.21
N ALA A 218 -6.21 12.93 -20.29
CA ALA A 218 -7.34 13.59 -20.93
C ALA A 218 -7.47 13.25 -22.43
N MET A 219 -6.37 13.29 -23.18
CA MET A 219 -6.35 12.93 -24.61
C MET A 219 -6.78 11.47 -24.83
N LEU A 220 -6.28 10.54 -24.02
CA LEU A 220 -6.60 9.12 -24.16
C LEU A 220 -8.08 8.84 -23.92
N VAL A 221 -8.69 9.54 -22.96
CA VAL A 221 -10.14 9.48 -22.71
C VAL A 221 -10.93 10.09 -23.87
N GLU A 222 -10.54 11.29 -24.34
CA GLU A 222 -11.21 11.99 -25.46
C GLU A 222 -11.21 11.13 -26.73
N GLU A 223 -10.08 10.47 -27.02
CA GLU A 223 -9.94 9.61 -28.19
C GLU A 223 -10.59 8.23 -28.02
N LYS A 224 -11.05 7.87 -26.82
CA LYS A 224 -11.68 6.57 -26.55
C LYS A 224 -10.72 5.41 -26.87
N VAL A 225 -9.51 5.45 -26.31
CA VAL A 225 -8.59 4.31 -26.40
C VAL A 225 -9.20 3.08 -25.73
N ALA A 226 -8.92 1.91 -26.29
CA ALA A 226 -9.48 0.66 -25.78
C ALA A 226 -8.80 0.20 -24.49
N LEU A 227 -7.48 0.39 -24.40
CA LEU A 227 -6.66 -0.02 -23.26
C LEU A 227 -5.32 0.71 -23.26
N ILE A 228 -4.81 1.00 -22.07
CA ILE A 228 -3.47 1.54 -21.83
C ILE A 228 -2.58 0.44 -21.24
N LEU A 229 -1.38 0.27 -21.78
CA LEU A 229 -0.30 -0.57 -21.24
C LEU A 229 0.77 0.33 -20.63
N THR A 230 1.06 0.14 -19.34
CA THR A 230 2.11 0.88 -18.62
C THR A 230 3.13 -0.06 -18.01
N TYR A 231 4.36 0.45 -17.87
CA TYR A 231 5.45 -0.29 -17.27
C TYR A 231 5.23 -0.42 -15.75
N ALA A 232 5.13 -1.65 -15.27
CA ALA A 232 5.16 -1.94 -13.85
C ALA A 232 6.61 -1.99 -13.35
N ARG A 233 6.90 -1.29 -12.25
CA ARG A 233 8.18 -1.45 -11.57
C ARG A 233 8.28 -2.85 -10.97
N GLY A 234 9.48 -3.41 -10.93
CA GLY A 234 9.72 -4.76 -10.43
C GLY A 234 10.84 -5.44 -11.19
N GLY A 235 10.99 -6.73 -10.94
CA GLY A 235 11.97 -7.59 -11.60
C GLY A 235 11.89 -9.01 -11.05
N GLN A 236 12.66 -9.91 -11.66
CA GLN A 236 12.74 -11.32 -11.25
C GLN A 236 11.37 -12.02 -11.22
N GLY A 237 10.49 -11.67 -12.17
CA GLY A 237 9.12 -12.21 -12.24
C GLY A 237 8.11 -11.58 -11.27
N THR A 238 8.50 -10.56 -10.50
CA THR A 238 7.60 -9.78 -9.65
C THR A 238 7.36 -8.39 -10.20
N PHE A 239 6.18 -7.83 -9.95
CA PHE A 239 5.87 -6.45 -10.29
C PHE A 239 5.01 -5.80 -9.20
N PHE A 240 5.11 -4.48 -9.10
CA PHE A 240 4.26 -3.68 -8.22
C PHE A 240 3.10 -3.11 -9.00
N THR A 241 1.92 -3.15 -8.40
CA THR A 241 0.78 -2.37 -8.87
C THR A 241 0.65 -1.05 -8.12
N SER A 242 -0.15 -0.15 -8.67
CA SER A 242 -0.44 1.15 -8.09
C SER A 242 -1.86 1.62 -8.41
N ASN A 243 -2.18 2.82 -7.91
CA ASN A 243 -3.41 3.48 -8.24
C ASN A 243 -3.40 3.98 -9.71
N GLY A 244 -4.44 3.65 -10.49
CA GLY A 244 -4.66 4.18 -11.84
C GLY A 244 -5.69 5.32 -11.91
N ALA A 245 -6.58 5.45 -10.93
CA ALA A 245 -7.64 6.48 -10.94
C ALA A 245 -7.99 6.99 -9.55
N SER A 246 -8.57 8.18 -9.46
CA SER A 246 -9.11 8.63 -8.16
C SER A 246 -10.26 7.70 -7.71
N TYR A 247 -10.24 7.32 -6.44
CA TYR A 247 -11.32 6.63 -5.76
C TYR A 247 -12.42 7.58 -5.25
N ALA A 248 -12.28 8.89 -5.45
CA ALA A 248 -13.33 9.84 -5.12
C ALA A 248 -14.64 9.51 -5.87
N LEU A 249 -15.77 9.83 -5.25
CA LEU A 249 -17.09 9.58 -5.83
C LEU A 249 -17.35 10.41 -7.10
N ASP A 250 -16.75 11.60 -7.16
CA ASP A 250 -16.80 12.54 -8.29
C ASP A 250 -15.57 12.43 -9.22
N ALA A 251 -14.79 11.35 -9.09
CA ALA A 251 -13.61 11.15 -9.90
C ALA A 251 -13.93 11.19 -11.40
N LYS A 252 -13.13 11.95 -12.15
CA LYS A 252 -13.24 12.00 -13.62
C LYS A 252 -13.01 10.60 -14.22
N PRO A 253 -13.71 10.27 -15.32
CA PRO A 253 -13.44 9.04 -16.06
C PRO A 253 -11.98 8.96 -16.50
N VAL A 254 -11.44 7.75 -16.47
CA VAL A 254 -10.14 7.39 -17.05
C VAL A 254 -10.34 6.22 -18.03
N SER A 255 -9.34 5.94 -18.87
CA SER A 255 -9.38 4.76 -19.73
C SER A 255 -8.96 3.50 -18.95
N PRO A 256 -9.31 2.29 -19.42
CA PRO A 256 -8.79 1.05 -18.86
C PRO A 256 -7.26 1.03 -18.93
N GLU A 257 -6.59 0.54 -17.88
CA GLU A 257 -5.12 0.50 -17.80
C GLU A 257 -4.63 -0.80 -17.16
N LEU A 258 -3.66 -1.44 -17.81
CA LEU A 258 -2.87 -2.54 -17.29
C LEU A 258 -1.46 -2.06 -16.92
N GLU A 259 -1.03 -2.41 -15.72
CA GLU A 259 0.38 -2.42 -15.33
C GLU A 259 0.99 -3.75 -15.75
N VAL A 260 1.90 -3.70 -16.71
CA VAL A 260 2.53 -4.85 -17.35
C VAL A 260 3.90 -5.09 -16.74
N ALA A 261 4.19 -6.36 -16.41
CA ALA A 261 5.50 -6.78 -15.89
C ALA A 261 6.63 -6.36 -16.85
N ALA A 262 7.79 -6.09 -16.28
CA ALA A 262 8.88 -5.44 -16.98
C ALA A 262 9.36 -6.23 -18.22
N GLU A 263 9.45 -7.55 -18.13
CA GLU A 263 9.89 -8.43 -19.20
C GLU A 263 8.95 -8.38 -20.41
N ASP A 264 7.64 -8.49 -20.17
CA ASP A 264 6.61 -8.45 -21.23
C ASP A 264 6.49 -7.05 -21.83
N PHE A 265 6.49 -6.01 -20.98
CA PHE A 265 6.46 -4.63 -21.44
C PHE A 265 7.67 -4.34 -22.35
N LEU A 266 8.88 -4.67 -21.92
CA LEU A 266 10.08 -4.37 -22.71
C LEU A 266 10.19 -5.25 -23.95
N HIS A 267 9.62 -6.46 -23.96
CA HIS A 267 9.50 -7.26 -25.16
C HIS A 267 8.64 -6.56 -26.22
N ILE A 268 7.43 -6.14 -25.85
CA ILE A 268 6.53 -5.39 -26.73
C ILE A 268 7.21 -4.08 -27.19
N LEU A 269 7.89 -3.37 -26.29
CA LEU A 269 8.58 -2.13 -26.60
C LEU A 269 9.65 -2.34 -27.67
N ARG A 270 10.50 -3.37 -27.55
CA ARG A 270 11.55 -3.67 -28.52
C ARG A 270 10.99 -3.98 -29.90
N LEU A 271 9.87 -4.70 -29.99
CA LEU A 271 9.20 -4.98 -31.26
C LEU A 271 8.69 -3.70 -31.92
N LEU A 272 7.99 -2.85 -31.16
CA LEU A 272 7.47 -1.58 -31.67
C LEU A 272 8.59 -0.63 -32.11
N LEU A 273 9.68 -0.53 -31.33
CA LEU A 273 10.87 0.26 -31.69
C LEU A 273 11.59 -0.28 -32.93
N ALA A 274 11.55 -1.59 -33.18
CA ALA A 274 12.08 -2.23 -34.38
C ALA A 274 11.13 -2.14 -35.59
N GLY A 275 10.01 -1.42 -35.47
CA GLY A 275 9.01 -1.28 -36.53
C GLY A 275 8.24 -2.57 -36.82
N LYS A 276 8.23 -3.53 -35.89
CA LYS A 276 7.42 -4.75 -36.01
C LYS A 276 6.03 -4.50 -35.42
N PRO A 277 4.95 -4.82 -36.15
CA PRO A 277 3.61 -4.68 -35.61
C PRO A 277 3.42 -5.62 -34.43
N VAL A 278 2.79 -5.12 -33.38
CA VAL A 278 2.35 -5.92 -32.23
C VAL A 278 0.85 -5.78 -32.12
N GLU A 279 0.16 -6.90 -32.01
CA GLU A 279 -1.27 -6.96 -31.77
C GLU A 279 -1.50 -7.58 -30.39
N VAL A 280 -2.41 -6.98 -29.61
CA VAL A 280 -2.80 -7.47 -28.30
C VAL A 280 -4.30 -7.71 -28.30
N GLU A 281 -4.71 -8.81 -27.68
CA GLU A 281 -6.08 -9.05 -27.25
C GLU A 281 -6.19 -8.94 -25.73
N ALA A 282 -7.32 -8.44 -25.23
CA ALA A 282 -7.58 -8.32 -23.80
C ALA A 282 -9.08 -8.34 -23.48
N ASP A 283 -9.43 -8.79 -22.28
CA ASP A 283 -10.79 -8.69 -21.71
C ASP A 283 -10.67 -8.41 -20.21
N ILE A 284 -11.05 -7.20 -19.79
CA ILE A 284 -10.92 -6.73 -18.41
C ILE A 284 -12.31 -6.38 -17.89
N LYS A 285 -12.67 -6.94 -16.73
CA LYS A 285 -13.90 -6.63 -16.01
C LYS A 285 -13.57 -6.18 -14.61
N THR A 286 -14.04 -5.00 -14.26
CA THR A 286 -13.91 -4.42 -12.93
C THR A 286 -15.27 -3.94 -12.44
N SER A 287 -15.47 -4.04 -11.14
CA SER A 287 -16.70 -3.60 -10.46
C SER A 287 -16.38 -2.47 -9.49
N PHE A 288 -17.30 -1.51 -9.39
CA PHE A 288 -17.22 -0.38 -8.45
C PHE A 288 -18.33 -0.48 -7.40
N TYR A 289 -18.01 -0.07 -6.18
CA TYR A 289 -18.91 -0.09 -5.03
C TYR A 289 -18.98 1.30 -4.43
N ALA A 290 -20.12 1.98 -4.51
CA ALA A 290 -20.28 3.36 -4.06
C ALA A 290 -21.41 3.53 -3.04
N GLN A 291 -22.04 2.42 -2.63
CA GLN A 291 -23.18 2.43 -1.70
C GLN A 291 -22.76 2.86 -0.29
N ASP A 292 -21.55 2.48 0.11
CA ASP A 292 -20.93 2.88 1.36
C ASP A 292 -19.52 3.41 1.07
N PRO A 293 -19.33 4.74 1.07
CA PRO A 293 -18.04 5.34 0.79
C PRO A 293 -17.16 5.47 2.03
N GLN A 294 -17.59 4.97 3.19
CA GLN A 294 -16.86 5.12 4.44
C GLN A 294 -15.68 4.14 4.50
N GLY A 295 -14.59 4.60 5.11
CA GLY A 295 -13.50 3.74 5.52
C GLY A 295 -13.68 3.29 6.97
N TYR A 296 -13.27 2.06 7.27
CA TYR A 296 -13.46 1.44 8.58
C TYR A 296 -12.15 0.93 9.17
N ASN A 297 -11.98 1.13 10.47
CA ASN A 297 -11.03 0.42 11.31
C ASN A 297 -11.71 -0.81 11.94
N VAL A 298 -10.95 -1.86 12.20
CA VAL A 298 -11.37 -2.94 13.11
C VAL A 298 -10.79 -2.63 14.48
N ILE A 299 -11.64 -2.50 15.49
CA ILE A 299 -11.22 -2.17 16.85
C ILE A 299 -11.79 -3.20 17.80
N ALA A 300 -10.96 -3.63 18.75
CA ALA A 300 -11.34 -4.48 19.88
C ALA A 300 -10.41 -4.16 21.07
N GLU A 301 -10.87 -4.47 22.29
CA GLU A 301 -10.24 -4.03 23.52
C GLU A 301 -10.06 -5.19 24.51
N ILE A 302 -8.96 -5.15 25.26
CA ILE A 302 -8.77 -5.92 26.49
C ILE A 302 -8.86 -4.92 27.66
N PRO A 303 -9.97 -4.86 28.41
CA PRO A 303 -10.12 -3.87 29.48
C PRO A 303 -9.07 -4.06 30.58
N GLY A 304 -8.43 -2.95 30.96
CA GLY A 304 -7.52 -2.94 32.10
C GLY A 304 -8.25 -3.24 33.42
N THR A 305 -7.56 -3.94 34.32
CA THR A 305 -8.11 -4.32 35.64
C THR A 305 -7.47 -3.54 36.79
N ASP A 306 -6.35 -2.87 36.55
CA ASP A 306 -5.67 -2.05 37.56
C ASP A 306 -6.50 -0.82 37.94
N LYS A 307 -6.64 -0.53 39.23
CA LYS A 307 -7.52 0.54 39.70
C LYS A 307 -7.08 1.95 39.28
N LYS A 308 -5.79 2.14 38.99
CA LYS A 308 -5.19 3.43 38.63
C LYS A 308 -4.93 3.54 37.14
N LEU A 309 -4.57 2.44 36.49
CA LEU A 309 -4.12 2.42 35.09
C LEU A 309 -5.18 1.91 34.11
N LYS A 310 -6.35 1.44 34.56
CA LYS A 310 -7.40 0.90 33.66
C LYS A 310 -7.91 1.89 32.59
N ASP A 311 -7.70 3.19 32.80
CA ASP A 311 -8.11 4.25 31.88
C ASP A 311 -6.96 4.66 30.93
N GLU A 312 -5.75 4.11 31.11
CA GLU A 312 -4.60 4.27 30.21
C GLU A 312 -4.73 3.32 29.01
N VAL A 313 -4.23 3.74 27.84
CA VAL A 313 -4.36 2.98 26.59
C VAL A 313 -2.99 2.52 26.10
N ILE A 314 -2.90 1.22 25.81
CA ILE A 314 -1.83 0.64 25.00
C ILE A 314 -2.43 0.27 23.65
N MET A 315 -1.90 0.87 22.58
CA MET A 315 -2.38 0.62 21.22
C MET A 315 -1.37 -0.27 20.48
N ILE A 316 -1.84 -1.42 20.02
CA ILE A 316 -1.15 -2.30 19.07
C ILE A 316 -1.98 -2.34 17.80
N GLY A 317 -1.33 -2.25 16.63
CA GLY A 317 -2.07 -2.11 15.37
C GLY A 317 -1.20 -2.33 14.15
N GLY A 318 -1.88 -2.51 13.02
CA GLY A 318 -1.32 -2.55 11.68
C GLY A 318 -2.41 -2.21 10.68
N HIS A 319 -2.05 -1.68 9.51
CA HIS A 319 -3.05 -1.48 8.47
C HIS A 319 -3.52 -2.85 7.94
N PHE A 320 -4.79 -2.91 7.56
CA PHE A 320 -5.51 -4.16 7.35
C PHE A 320 -5.83 -4.42 5.86
N ASP A 321 -5.77 -3.36 5.05
CA ASP A 321 -5.92 -3.41 3.61
C ASP A 321 -4.65 -3.90 2.91
N SER A 322 -4.78 -4.21 1.64
CA SER A 322 -3.68 -4.61 0.76
C SER A 322 -3.93 -4.16 -0.67
N TRP A 323 -2.93 -4.23 -1.54
CA TRP A 323 -3.18 -4.10 -2.98
C TRP A 323 -3.94 -5.30 -3.54
N HIS A 324 -4.68 -5.06 -4.63
CA HIS A 324 -5.59 -6.01 -5.27
C HIS A 324 -4.88 -7.08 -6.12
N ALA A 325 -3.64 -6.84 -6.55
CA ALA A 325 -2.90 -7.73 -7.44
C ALA A 325 -2.35 -8.99 -6.72
N ALA A 326 -2.48 -9.06 -5.39
CA ALA A 326 -2.04 -10.18 -4.58
C ALA A 326 -2.94 -10.30 -3.32
N THR A 327 -2.61 -11.24 -2.43
CA THR A 327 -3.37 -11.49 -1.19
C THR A 327 -2.83 -10.73 0.03
N GLY A 328 -1.84 -9.84 -0.16
CA GLY A 328 -1.35 -8.94 0.90
C GLY A 328 -0.75 -9.66 2.11
N ALA A 329 0.00 -10.74 1.88
CA ALA A 329 0.60 -11.54 2.94
C ALA A 329 1.63 -10.75 3.75
N THR A 330 2.62 -10.16 3.08
CA THR A 330 3.64 -9.32 3.72
C THR A 330 3.17 -7.89 3.98
N ASP A 331 2.25 -7.39 3.16
CA ASP A 331 1.72 -6.03 3.19
C ASP A 331 0.17 -6.09 3.22
N ASN A 332 -0.46 -6.23 4.39
CA ASN A 332 0.15 -6.36 5.73
C ASN A 332 -0.53 -7.42 6.61
N ALA A 333 -0.94 -8.55 6.03
CA ALA A 333 -1.49 -9.64 6.84
C ALA A 333 -0.49 -10.14 7.89
N ALA A 334 0.82 -10.11 7.63
CA ALA A 334 1.85 -10.47 8.59
C ALA A 334 1.78 -9.59 9.85
N GLY A 335 1.75 -8.26 9.70
CA GLY A 335 1.65 -7.34 10.83
C GLY A 335 0.29 -7.44 11.54
N SER A 336 -0.80 -7.51 10.77
CA SER A 336 -2.15 -7.67 11.35
C SER A 336 -2.31 -9.00 12.08
N ALA A 337 -1.78 -10.10 11.56
CA ALA A 337 -1.90 -11.41 12.18
C ALA A 337 -1.10 -11.50 13.47
N VAL A 338 0.13 -10.96 13.49
CA VAL A 338 0.93 -10.88 14.72
C VAL A 338 0.25 -10.00 15.76
N MET A 339 -0.38 -8.90 15.35
CA MET A 339 -1.13 -8.03 16.26
C MET A 339 -2.37 -8.73 16.84
N MET A 340 -3.14 -9.43 16.00
CA MET A 340 -4.33 -10.16 16.44
C MET A 340 -4.00 -11.33 17.37
N GLU A 341 -2.84 -11.95 17.18
CA GLU A 341 -2.33 -13.05 18.00
C GLU A 341 -1.84 -12.58 19.39
N ALA A 342 -1.32 -11.35 19.49
CA ALA A 342 -0.65 -10.81 20.67
C ALA A 342 -1.62 -10.40 21.79
#